data_AF-A0A7V1DPS2-F1
#
_entry.id   AF-A0A7V1DPS2-F1
#
_cell.length_a   1.000
_cell.length_b   1.000
_cell.length_c   1.000
_cell.angle_alpha   90.00
_cell.angle_beta   90.00
_cell.angle_gamma   90.00
#
_symmetry.space_group_name_H-M   'P 1'
#
loop_
_entity.id
_entity.type
_entity.pdbx_description
1 polymer ?
#
loop_
_entity_poly.entity_id
_entity_poly.type
_entity_poly.pdbx_seq_one_letter_code
_entity_poly.pdbx_strand_id
1 'polypeptide(L)'
;MKSWRRGWLQSGVVCFFVSAAVLVGVRECAAIGCPDAQAEEDLEALTSTAFDDWTETACTTPDQNLDGRVSAADLVARLLAVDAPPAGPLVTFVGLATADGRVLVPVGTQAGLPVFQRPAGSGFVLVVEGRAGASRRPVGIATFQPDSGSERRPDLQILTSRALGDGSPEVCSGGVPAVVPPDYRPERFVSDALNDLGCNFALATGACTVNTHGQPAVVTSTSQIQFCATVARSWAFPPGDTLLTVRLRDVAGNLGPARQLVVRVGDVLPSPTPTHRAPSSTPTATPTRSLRATPTPSGTLAAPTQSPSATRTQTSPTATPRATTPLPTNTATPTSTARRSPTATFTPTPGRPTPTFSSTVRVSATPTATRTRTITPLLATPTRTVPSTPSRTPTRTYTPTAGTGSGPVVTFVGITRADDTPVEPSGTTPDGVPIFQRPTGAGFNIVIEGRPGASGVPVGSVTFRENGPPDLQVLVSRPLGNGSPEVCDRLPPRIGGVPAVDPPDFSDRPTVIDALNDLGCRFLDGAGQPRGRGRNDACILKPDGGFDFARSNSTIQFCGFIDVATRFPDGEVRLTIRLRDERGEVGPAVSMIVRIGP
;
A
#
# COMPACT_ATOMS: atom_id res chain seq x y z
N MET A 1 -27.19 20.44 -51.21
CA MET A 1 -25.72 20.52 -51.02
C MET A 1 -25.21 19.87 -49.71
N LYS A 2 -25.86 18.79 -49.22
CA LYS A 2 -25.48 18.09 -47.97
C LYS A 2 -24.96 16.66 -48.18
N SER A 3 -24.96 16.13 -49.41
CA SER A 3 -24.55 14.75 -49.71
C SER A 3 -23.17 14.61 -50.35
N TRP A 4 -22.49 15.71 -50.69
CA TRP A 4 -21.22 15.68 -51.43
C TRP A 4 -19.94 15.72 -50.59
N ARG A 5 -20.07 15.70 -49.25
CA ARG A 5 -18.91 15.78 -48.32
C ARG A 5 -18.45 14.45 -47.72
N ARG A 6 -19.11 13.32 -48.00
CA ARG A 6 -18.79 12.03 -47.34
C ARG A 6 -17.70 11.18 -48.02
N GLY A 7 -17.16 11.60 -49.17
CA GLY A 7 -16.29 10.73 -49.98
C GLY A 7 -14.77 10.95 -49.86
N TRP A 8 -14.30 12.05 -49.28
CA TRP A 8 -12.88 12.48 -49.41
C TRP A 8 -12.14 12.71 -48.08
N LEU A 9 -12.74 12.35 -46.94
CA LEU A 9 -12.28 12.77 -45.60
C LEU A 9 -11.81 11.61 -44.72
N GLN A 10 -11.10 10.64 -45.30
CA GLN A 10 -10.51 9.49 -44.58
C GLN A 10 -8.98 9.49 -44.52
N SER A 11 -8.31 10.62 -44.70
CA SER A 11 -6.85 10.66 -44.67
C SER A 11 -6.32 11.73 -43.72
N GLY A 12 -5.34 11.37 -42.88
CA GLY A 12 -4.66 12.23 -41.89
C GLY A 12 -4.05 13.52 -42.45
N VAL A 13 -4.09 13.70 -43.77
CA VAL A 13 -3.78 14.92 -44.52
C VAL A 13 -4.67 16.10 -44.10
N VAL A 14 -5.97 15.88 -43.83
CA VAL A 14 -6.87 16.97 -43.41
C VAL A 14 -6.56 17.45 -41.98
N CYS A 15 -6.22 16.52 -41.08
CA CYS A 15 -5.78 16.87 -39.73
C CYS A 15 -4.47 17.69 -39.77
N PHE A 16 -3.56 17.34 -40.68
CA PHE A 16 -2.33 18.09 -40.91
C PHE A 16 -2.58 19.50 -41.48
N PHE A 17 -3.48 19.66 -42.44
CA PHE A 17 -3.80 20.97 -43.02
C PHE A 17 -4.56 21.89 -42.06
N VAL A 18 -5.48 21.36 -41.23
CA VAL A 18 -6.17 22.14 -40.20
C VAL A 18 -5.19 22.55 -39.10
N SER A 19 -4.34 21.62 -38.64
CA SER A 19 -3.30 21.93 -37.65
C SER A 19 -2.29 22.96 -38.16
N ALA A 20 -1.90 22.88 -39.44
CA ALA A 20 -1.00 23.84 -40.08
C ALA A 20 -1.65 25.22 -40.25
N ALA A 21 -2.94 25.30 -40.60
CA ALA A 21 -3.67 26.56 -40.71
C ALA A 21 -3.83 27.25 -39.35
N VAL A 22 -4.07 26.47 -38.29
CA VAL A 22 -4.13 26.97 -36.90
C VAL A 22 -2.75 27.43 -36.42
N LEU A 23 -1.68 26.67 -36.72
CA LEU A 23 -0.29 27.06 -36.43
C LEU A 23 0.14 28.36 -37.13
N VAL A 24 -0.34 28.62 -38.35
CA VAL A 24 -0.08 29.87 -39.08
C VAL A 24 -0.87 31.03 -38.45
N GLY A 25 -2.15 30.84 -38.12
CA GLY A 25 -2.97 31.88 -37.49
C GLY A 25 -2.51 32.29 -36.09
N VAL A 26 -2.06 31.34 -35.27
CA VAL A 26 -1.55 31.60 -33.91
C VAL A 26 -0.17 32.27 -33.95
N ARG A 27 0.70 31.91 -34.90
CA ARG A 27 2.00 32.59 -35.09
C ARG A 27 1.86 34.02 -35.58
N GLU A 28 0.85 34.32 -36.39
CA GLU A 28 0.59 35.69 -36.86
C GLU A 28 -0.03 36.56 -35.75
N CYS A 29 -0.89 36.02 -34.86
CA CYS A 29 -1.40 36.78 -33.71
C CYS A 29 -0.32 37.12 -32.67
N ALA A 30 0.62 36.20 -32.41
CA ALA A 30 1.75 36.46 -31.52
C ALA A 30 2.74 37.50 -32.09
N ALA A 31 2.83 37.62 -33.41
CA ALA A 31 3.68 38.62 -34.08
C ALA A 31 3.05 40.03 -34.16
N ILE A 32 1.72 40.15 -33.97
CA ILE A 32 0.98 41.42 -34.13
C ILE A 32 0.60 42.05 -32.77
N GLY A 33 0.90 41.39 -31.64
CA GLY A 33 0.75 42.00 -30.32
C GLY A 33 -0.71 42.25 -29.92
N CYS A 34 -1.58 41.27 -30.11
CA CYS A 34 -2.92 41.29 -29.54
C CYS A 34 -2.82 41.14 -28.01
N PRO A 35 -3.16 42.17 -27.20
CA PRO A 35 -2.89 42.17 -25.76
C PRO A 35 -3.90 41.37 -24.93
N ASP A 36 -5.00 40.89 -25.53
CA ASP A 36 -6.10 40.20 -24.83
C ASP A 36 -6.45 38.81 -25.41
N ALA A 37 -5.58 38.23 -26.25
CA ALA A 37 -5.82 36.89 -26.77
C ALA A 37 -5.53 35.84 -25.68
N GLN A 38 -6.60 35.33 -25.05
CA GLN A 38 -6.57 34.10 -24.27
C GLN A 38 -6.32 32.94 -25.23
N ALA A 39 -5.07 32.81 -25.70
CA ALA A 39 -4.72 31.86 -26.75
C ALA A 39 -5.13 30.41 -26.42
N GLU A 40 -5.25 30.07 -25.15
CA GLU A 40 -5.74 28.78 -24.65
C GLU A 40 -7.26 28.63 -24.83
N GLU A 41 -8.06 29.64 -24.43
CA GLU A 41 -9.52 29.66 -24.61
C GLU A 41 -9.92 29.78 -26.10
N ASP A 42 -9.19 30.60 -26.87
CA ASP A 42 -9.42 30.77 -28.30
C ASP A 42 -9.11 29.48 -29.07
N LEU A 43 -8.04 28.76 -28.70
CA LEU A 43 -7.67 27.49 -29.32
C LEU A 43 -8.63 26.37 -28.90
N GLU A 44 -9.07 26.33 -27.64
CA GLU A 44 -10.09 25.40 -27.15
C GLU A 44 -11.44 25.63 -27.85
N ALA A 45 -11.88 26.88 -27.99
CA ALA A 45 -13.10 27.25 -28.70
C ALA A 45 -13.02 26.91 -30.20
N LEU A 46 -11.88 27.16 -30.85
CA LEU A 46 -11.68 26.81 -32.26
C LEU A 46 -11.68 25.29 -32.46
N THR A 47 -11.11 24.54 -31.51
CA THR A 47 -11.03 23.08 -31.56
C THR A 47 -12.41 22.46 -31.27
N SER A 48 -13.16 22.96 -30.29
CA SER A 48 -14.57 22.56 -30.08
C SER A 48 -15.39 22.86 -31.34
N THR A 49 -15.36 24.09 -31.85
CA THR A 49 -16.15 24.48 -33.02
C THR A 49 -15.78 23.68 -34.29
N ALA A 50 -14.51 23.32 -34.47
CA ALA A 50 -14.05 22.54 -35.62
C ALA A 50 -14.29 21.02 -35.49
N PHE A 51 -14.38 20.50 -34.26
CA PHE A 51 -14.38 19.06 -33.97
C PHE A 51 -15.54 18.58 -33.08
N ASP A 52 -16.59 19.38 -32.85
CA ASP A 52 -17.77 19.10 -32.00
C ASP A 52 -18.51 17.77 -32.31
N ASP A 53 -18.25 17.14 -33.45
CA ASP A 53 -18.87 15.86 -33.89
C ASP A 53 -17.88 14.66 -33.90
N TRP A 54 -16.64 14.84 -33.40
CA TRP A 54 -15.53 13.87 -33.55
C TRP A 54 -15.26 13.03 -32.28
N THR A 55 -16.28 12.71 -31.50
CA THR A 55 -16.15 11.91 -30.26
C THR A 55 -15.66 10.47 -30.48
N GLU A 56 -15.56 9.98 -31.72
CA GLU A 56 -15.16 8.59 -32.02
C GLU A 56 -13.96 8.43 -32.96
N THR A 57 -13.48 9.50 -33.62
CA THR A 57 -12.37 9.35 -34.57
C THR A 57 -11.06 9.74 -33.91
N ALA A 58 -10.42 8.74 -33.29
CA ALA A 58 -9.12 8.87 -32.63
C ALA A 58 -8.12 9.61 -33.52
N CYS A 59 -7.69 10.79 -33.08
CA CYS A 59 -6.30 11.14 -33.34
C CYS A 59 -5.48 10.00 -32.73
N THR A 60 -4.59 9.37 -33.51
CA THR A 60 -3.68 8.33 -33.01
C THR A 60 -2.60 8.90 -32.08
N THR A 61 -2.88 10.05 -31.47
CA THR A 61 -2.02 10.72 -30.51
C THR A 61 -2.23 10.07 -29.15
N PRO A 62 -1.16 9.70 -28.42
CA PRO A 62 -1.27 9.36 -27.01
C PRO A 62 -1.97 10.48 -26.25
N ASP A 63 -2.65 10.17 -25.14
CA ASP A 63 -3.13 11.15 -24.16
C ASP A 63 -1.99 12.12 -23.81
N GLN A 64 -2.08 13.35 -24.30
CA GLN A 64 -1.03 14.38 -24.18
C GLN A 64 -1.27 15.25 -22.96
N ASN A 65 -2.53 15.48 -22.57
CA ASN A 65 -2.86 16.28 -21.39
C ASN A 65 -2.90 15.43 -20.10
N LEU A 66 -2.72 14.11 -20.23
CA LEU A 66 -2.63 13.11 -19.16
C LEU A 66 -3.91 12.93 -18.34
N ASP A 67 -5.08 13.30 -18.88
CA ASP A 67 -6.37 13.23 -18.18
C ASP A 67 -7.03 11.82 -18.22
N GLY A 68 -6.40 10.88 -18.92
CA GLY A 68 -6.84 9.50 -19.11
C GLY A 68 -7.84 9.32 -20.26
N ARG A 69 -8.07 10.34 -21.10
CA ARG A 69 -9.00 10.31 -22.23
C ARG A 69 -8.31 10.83 -23.49
N VAL A 70 -8.37 10.05 -24.57
CA VAL A 70 -7.94 10.55 -25.89
C VAL A 70 -9.05 11.42 -26.48
N SER A 71 -8.84 12.74 -26.53
CA SER A 71 -9.82 13.74 -26.96
C SER A 71 -9.18 14.91 -27.73
N ALA A 72 -10.01 15.87 -28.18
CA ALA A 72 -9.54 17.10 -28.83
C ALA A 72 -8.59 17.94 -27.93
N ALA A 73 -8.73 17.82 -26.60
CA ALA A 73 -7.85 18.49 -25.64
C ALA A 73 -6.39 18.01 -25.77
N ASP A 74 -6.15 16.78 -26.23
CA ASP A 74 -4.80 16.27 -26.47
C ASP A 74 -4.12 16.95 -27.65
N LEU A 75 -4.88 17.30 -28.68
CA LEU A 75 -4.34 18.02 -29.83
C LEU A 75 -3.93 19.43 -29.40
N VAL A 76 -4.76 20.09 -28.60
CA VAL A 76 -4.46 21.40 -28.00
C VAL A 76 -3.19 21.30 -27.14
N ALA A 77 -3.11 20.34 -26.23
CA ALA A 77 -1.93 20.10 -25.40
C ALA A 77 -0.67 19.84 -26.24
N ARG A 78 -0.79 19.08 -27.35
CA ARG A 78 0.32 18.82 -28.27
C ARG A 78 0.80 20.07 -29.01
N LEU A 79 -0.14 20.93 -29.43
CA LEU A 79 0.16 22.15 -30.17
C LEU A 79 0.77 23.22 -29.27
N LEU A 80 0.37 23.24 -28.00
CA LEU A 80 0.90 24.13 -26.96
C LEU A 80 2.20 23.60 -26.32
N ALA A 81 2.57 22.34 -26.53
CA ALA A 81 3.84 21.80 -26.06
C ALA A 81 5.02 22.43 -26.83
N VAL A 82 5.59 23.49 -26.26
CA VAL A 82 6.80 24.19 -26.76
C VAL A 82 8.08 23.40 -26.45
N ASP A 83 8.01 22.39 -25.58
CA ASP A 83 9.17 21.67 -25.07
C ASP A 83 9.67 20.56 -26.01
N ALA A 84 11.00 20.38 -26.03
CA ALA A 84 11.63 19.25 -26.69
C ALA A 84 11.08 17.91 -26.13
N PRO A 85 10.93 16.87 -26.96
CA PRO A 85 10.37 15.60 -26.51
C PRO A 85 11.15 15.05 -25.30
N PRO A 86 10.48 14.45 -24.31
CA PRO A 86 11.11 13.96 -23.08
C PRO A 86 12.27 13.01 -23.41
N ALA A 87 13.49 13.41 -23.03
CA ALA A 87 14.70 12.64 -23.33
C ALA A 87 15.05 11.62 -22.25
N GLY A 88 14.46 11.73 -21.05
CA GLY A 88 14.74 10.88 -19.90
C GLY A 88 14.23 9.44 -20.02
N PRO A 89 14.23 8.67 -18.91
CA PRO A 89 14.00 7.23 -18.93
C PRO A 89 12.63 6.81 -19.46
N LEU A 90 12.58 5.65 -20.10
CA LEU A 90 11.32 5.04 -20.53
C LEU A 90 10.79 4.12 -19.43
N VAL A 91 9.52 4.28 -19.06
CA VAL A 91 8.78 3.27 -18.30
C VAL A 91 8.54 2.07 -19.22
N THR A 92 9.16 0.94 -18.91
CA THR A 92 9.08 -0.31 -19.68
C THR A 92 7.93 -1.19 -19.23
N PHE A 93 7.58 -1.13 -17.95
CA PHE A 93 6.43 -1.80 -17.37
C PHE A 93 5.84 -0.94 -16.25
N VAL A 94 4.51 -0.89 -16.20
CA VAL A 94 3.76 -0.35 -15.07
C VAL A 94 2.52 -1.21 -14.90
N GLY A 95 2.32 -1.75 -13.71
CA GLY A 95 1.25 -2.70 -13.49
C GLY A 95 1.21 -3.23 -12.06
N LEU A 96 0.37 -4.24 -11.86
CA LEU A 96 0.17 -4.85 -10.56
C LEU A 96 0.74 -6.28 -10.53
N ALA A 97 1.20 -6.69 -9.36
CA ALA A 97 1.51 -8.08 -9.05
C ALA A 97 0.74 -8.51 -7.79
N THR A 98 0.52 -9.81 -7.65
CA THR A 98 0.07 -10.38 -6.38
C THR A 98 1.13 -10.19 -5.29
N ALA A 99 0.78 -10.42 -4.03
CA ALA A 99 1.75 -10.31 -2.92
C ALA A 99 2.94 -11.30 -3.04
N ASP A 100 2.84 -12.37 -3.84
CA ASP A 100 3.94 -13.31 -4.19
C ASP A 100 4.80 -12.81 -5.33
N GLY A 101 4.48 -11.65 -5.92
CA GLY A 101 5.21 -11.09 -7.04
C GLY A 101 4.79 -11.66 -8.39
N ARG A 102 3.71 -12.45 -8.49
CA ARG A 102 3.19 -12.87 -9.80
C ARG A 102 2.52 -11.69 -10.47
N VAL A 103 3.02 -11.32 -11.65
CA VAL A 103 2.50 -10.21 -12.43
C VAL A 103 1.05 -10.51 -12.84
N LEU A 104 0.16 -9.55 -12.61
CA LEU A 104 -1.22 -9.63 -13.05
C LEU A 104 -1.33 -9.27 -14.53
N VAL A 105 -2.30 -9.86 -15.22
CA VAL A 105 -2.65 -9.50 -16.59
C VAL A 105 -3.80 -8.47 -16.52
N PRO A 106 -3.77 -7.38 -17.30
CA PRO A 106 -4.89 -6.46 -17.36
C PRO A 106 -6.15 -7.18 -17.86
N VAL A 107 -7.31 -6.85 -17.27
CA VAL A 107 -8.60 -7.44 -17.64
C VAL A 107 -9.15 -6.88 -18.96
N GLY A 108 -8.57 -5.78 -19.44
CA GLY A 108 -8.94 -5.13 -20.69
C GLY A 108 -8.28 -3.76 -20.81
N THR A 109 -8.82 -2.93 -21.70
CA THR A 109 -8.40 -1.54 -21.87
C THR A 109 -9.58 -0.59 -21.70
N GLN A 110 -9.31 0.62 -21.19
CA GLN A 110 -10.26 1.72 -21.08
C GLN A 110 -9.59 2.98 -21.63
N ALA A 111 -10.19 3.62 -22.64
CA ALA A 111 -9.58 4.74 -23.36
C ALA A 111 -8.14 4.45 -23.85
N GLY A 112 -7.86 3.19 -24.22
CA GLY A 112 -6.51 2.75 -24.64
C GLY A 112 -5.55 2.40 -23.50
N LEU A 113 -5.93 2.63 -22.24
CA LEU A 113 -5.12 2.33 -21.06
C LEU A 113 -5.38 0.93 -20.52
N PRO A 114 -4.36 0.18 -20.07
CA PRO A 114 -4.56 -1.12 -19.44
C PRO A 114 -5.31 -0.99 -18.12
N VAL A 115 -6.33 -1.84 -17.92
CA VAL A 115 -7.14 -1.89 -16.70
C VAL A 115 -6.73 -3.11 -15.88
N PHE A 116 -6.25 -2.89 -14.65
CA PHE A 116 -6.00 -3.94 -13.68
C PHE A 116 -7.12 -3.95 -12.65
N GLN A 117 -7.85 -5.06 -12.55
CA GLN A 117 -8.93 -5.18 -11.59
C GLN A 117 -8.52 -5.94 -10.33
N ARG A 118 -8.92 -5.42 -9.17
CA ARG A 118 -8.79 -6.08 -7.87
C ARG A 118 -10.11 -6.06 -7.10
N PRO A 119 -10.44 -7.13 -6.35
CA PRO A 119 -11.63 -7.13 -5.50
C PRO A 119 -11.49 -6.21 -4.28
N ALA A 120 -10.26 -5.84 -3.90
CA ALA A 120 -9.94 -4.97 -2.77
C ALA A 120 -8.82 -4.00 -3.14
N GLY A 121 -8.79 -2.84 -2.47
CA GLY A 121 -7.85 -1.75 -2.73
C GLY A 121 -6.44 -1.93 -2.18
N SER A 122 -6.16 -3.03 -1.46
CA SER A 122 -4.86 -3.35 -0.87
C SER A 122 -4.50 -4.84 -1.08
N GLY A 123 -3.26 -5.22 -0.72
CA GLY A 123 -2.79 -6.60 -0.84
C GLY A 123 -2.35 -7.02 -2.24
N PHE A 124 -1.73 -6.10 -2.95
CA PHE A 124 -0.93 -6.33 -4.15
C PHE A 124 0.35 -5.54 -4.06
N VAL A 125 1.24 -5.79 -5.01
CA VAL A 125 2.40 -4.95 -5.29
C VAL A 125 2.09 -4.07 -6.50
N LEU A 126 2.31 -2.76 -6.38
CA LEU A 126 2.42 -1.84 -7.50
C LEU A 126 3.88 -1.88 -7.99
N VAL A 127 4.05 -2.12 -9.28
CA VAL A 127 5.36 -2.39 -9.90
C VAL A 127 5.59 -1.39 -11.03
N VAL A 128 6.75 -0.73 -11.00
CA VAL A 128 7.22 0.15 -12.07
C VAL A 128 8.60 -0.29 -12.51
N GLU A 129 8.82 -0.41 -13.81
CA GLU A 129 10.13 -0.69 -14.38
C GLU A 129 10.58 0.42 -15.32
N GLY A 130 11.88 0.67 -15.32
CA GLY A 130 12.49 1.71 -16.13
C GLY A 130 13.73 1.25 -16.86
N ARG A 131 14.01 1.89 -17.99
CA ARG A 131 15.32 1.85 -18.66
C ARG A 131 15.72 3.23 -19.16
N ALA A 132 17.02 3.43 -19.37
CA ALA A 132 17.55 4.64 -20.00
C ALA A 132 16.81 4.99 -21.31
N GLY A 133 16.49 6.27 -21.48
CA GLY A 133 15.87 6.80 -22.68
C GLY A 133 16.87 7.42 -23.66
N ALA A 134 16.42 8.44 -24.39
CA ALA A 134 17.23 9.11 -25.41
C ALA A 134 18.46 9.83 -24.85
N SER A 135 18.41 10.28 -23.59
CA SER A 135 19.54 10.88 -22.85
C SER A 135 20.68 9.89 -22.61
N ARG A 136 20.42 8.58 -22.73
CA ARG A 136 21.35 7.47 -22.41
C ARG A 136 21.87 7.48 -20.97
N ARG A 137 21.26 8.26 -20.09
CA ARG A 137 21.61 8.27 -18.66
C ARG A 137 20.82 7.16 -17.95
N PRO A 138 21.42 6.50 -16.94
CA PRO A 138 20.72 5.53 -16.10
C PRO A 138 19.47 6.14 -15.44
N VAL A 139 18.46 5.30 -15.21
CA VAL A 139 17.29 5.68 -14.42
C VAL A 139 17.75 6.14 -13.02
N GLY A 140 17.23 7.27 -12.56
CA GLY A 140 17.41 7.70 -11.17
C GLY A 140 16.69 6.74 -10.23
N ILE A 141 17.16 6.63 -8.99
CA ILE A 141 16.70 5.62 -8.04
C ILE A 141 16.04 6.23 -6.80
N ALA A 142 16.02 7.56 -6.67
CA ALA A 142 15.39 8.19 -5.52
C ALA A 142 13.88 8.01 -5.58
N THR A 143 13.31 7.22 -4.66
CA THR A 143 11.85 7.11 -4.50
C THR A 143 11.27 8.21 -3.61
N PHE A 144 12.12 8.91 -2.86
CA PHE A 144 11.74 10.00 -1.96
C PHE A 144 12.89 11.01 -1.85
N GLN A 145 12.56 12.29 -1.78
CA GLN A 145 13.48 13.39 -1.55
C GLN A 145 12.96 14.30 -0.42
N PRO A 146 13.50 14.18 0.81
CA PRO A 146 12.91 14.74 2.04
C PRO A 146 12.91 16.27 2.17
N ASP A 147 13.60 17.01 1.31
CA ASP A 147 13.81 18.44 1.55
C ASP A 147 12.67 19.31 0.96
N SER A 148 12.22 20.28 1.75
CA SER A 148 10.99 21.07 1.63
C SER A 148 10.90 22.09 0.47
N GLY A 149 11.80 22.03 -0.51
CA GLY A 149 11.74 22.88 -1.69
C GLY A 149 10.69 22.37 -2.68
N SER A 150 9.93 23.26 -3.32
CA SER A 150 8.91 22.91 -4.33
C SER A 150 9.45 22.12 -5.53
N GLU A 151 10.77 22.06 -5.72
CA GLU A 151 11.45 21.39 -6.83
C GLU A 151 12.01 19.99 -6.50
N ARG A 152 12.11 19.61 -5.22
CA ARG A 152 12.75 18.33 -4.83
C ARG A 152 11.76 17.18 -4.90
N ARG A 153 11.77 16.55 -6.07
CA ARG A 153 10.89 15.44 -6.43
C ARG A 153 11.66 14.13 -6.45
N PRO A 154 10.99 12.99 -6.26
CA PRO A 154 11.61 11.70 -6.52
C PRO A 154 11.91 11.49 -8.02
N ASP A 155 12.78 10.53 -8.30
CA ASP A 155 13.04 10.03 -9.65
C ASP A 155 11.90 9.14 -10.16
N LEU A 156 11.26 8.40 -9.26
CA LEU A 156 9.98 7.73 -9.50
C LEU A 156 8.84 8.70 -9.22
N GLN A 157 8.09 9.11 -10.24
CA GLN A 157 7.02 10.09 -10.08
C GLN A 157 5.67 9.51 -10.49
N ILE A 158 4.78 9.30 -9.51
CA ILE A 158 3.45 8.73 -9.72
C ILE A 158 2.39 9.69 -9.18
N LEU A 159 1.45 10.09 -10.03
CA LEU A 159 0.26 10.83 -9.64
C LEU A 159 -0.97 9.92 -9.69
N THR A 160 -1.91 10.17 -8.79
CA THR A 160 -3.17 9.42 -8.69
C THR A 160 -4.35 10.35 -8.94
N SER A 161 -5.34 9.89 -9.70
CA SER A 161 -6.55 10.68 -9.95
C SER A 161 -7.56 10.67 -8.80
N ARG A 162 -7.31 9.87 -7.77
CA ARG A 162 -8.14 9.74 -6.58
C ARG A 162 -7.25 9.52 -5.37
N ALA A 163 -7.65 10.10 -4.25
CA ALA A 163 -6.94 9.94 -3.00
C ALA A 163 -6.86 8.46 -2.63
N LEU A 164 -5.68 8.02 -2.19
CA LEU A 164 -5.47 6.69 -1.66
C LEU A 164 -5.57 6.74 -0.14
N GLY A 165 -6.12 5.70 0.48
CA GLY A 165 -6.30 5.68 1.93
C GLY A 165 -7.20 6.82 2.43
N ASP A 166 -6.71 7.60 3.40
CA ASP A 166 -7.39 8.80 3.92
C ASP A 166 -7.15 10.07 3.07
N GLY A 167 -6.25 10.01 2.08
CA GLY A 167 -5.89 11.16 1.24
C GLY A 167 -5.08 12.24 1.95
N SER A 168 -4.46 11.93 3.09
CA SER A 168 -3.60 12.84 3.85
C SER A 168 -2.56 13.51 2.95
N PRO A 169 -2.32 14.83 3.04
CA PRO A 169 -1.21 15.48 2.38
C PRO A 169 0.11 15.39 3.18
N GLU A 170 0.11 14.72 4.33
CA GLU A 170 1.30 14.55 5.16
C GLU A 170 2.26 13.53 4.54
N VAL A 171 3.41 14.02 4.05
CA VAL A 171 4.39 13.20 3.35
C VAL A 171 4.90 12.03 4.20
N CYS A 172 4.83 10.83 3.64
CA CYS A 172 5.18 9.55 4.28
C CYS A 172 4.29 9.17 5.48
N SER A 173 3.09 9.74 5.61
CA SER A 173 2.18 9.50 6.73
C SER A 173 0.72 9.41 6.28
N GLY A 174 0.10 8.25 6.51
CA GLY A 174 -1.30 8.01 6.16
C GLY A 174 -1.48 7.58 4.69
N GLY A 175 -2.49 8.16 4.05
CA GLY A 175 -2.84 7.98 2.64
C GLY A 175 -2.01 8.83 1.70
N VAL A 176 -2.48 9.00 0.46
CA VAL A 176 -1.82 9.79 -0.58
C VAL A 176 -2.86 10.70 -1.23
N PRO A 177 -2.59 12.01 -1.40
CA PRO A 177 -3.54 12.93 -1.99
C PRO A 177 -3.66 12.74 -3.51
N ALA A 178 -4.83 13.07 -4.07
CA ALA A 178 -5.04 13.07 -5.51
C ALA A 178 -4.47 14.33 -6.17
N VAL A 179 -4.03 14.22 -7.42
CA VAL A 179 -3.73 15.37 -8.29
C VAL A 179 -4.57 15.24 -9.56
N VAL A 180 -5.55 16.12 -9.72
CA VAL A 180 -6.57 16.05 -10.77
C VAL A 180 -6.75 17.43 -11.45
N PRO A 181 -6.54 17.54 -12.77
CA PRO A 181 -5.94 16.53 -13.65
C PRO A 181 -4.48 16.25 -13.25
N PRO A 182 -3.86 15.16 -13.73
CA PRO A 182 -2.45 14.87 -13.46
C PRO A 182 -1.55 16.00 -13.97
N ASP A 183 -1.06 16.84 -13.05
CA ASP A 183 -0.16 17.96 -13.35
C ASP A 183 1.19 17.76 -12.66
N TYR A 184 2.24 17.87 -13.45
CA TYR A 184 3.62 17.77 -13.02
C TYR A 184 4.33 19.13 -12.97
N ARG A 185 3.64 20.26 -12.94
CA ARG A 185 4.26 21.58 -12.68
C ARG A 185 4.91 21.61 -11.30
N PRO A 186 6.05 22.30 -11.11
CA PRO A 186 6.88 22.32 -9.89
C PRO A 186 6.24 23.04 -8.69
N GLU A 187 5.03 22.62 -8.34
CA GLU A 187 4.29 23.11 -7.17
C GLU A 187 4.59 22.24 -5.94
N ARG A 188 4.53 22.86 -4.76
CA ARG A 188 4.83 22.17 -3.50
C ARG A 188 3.86 21.02 -3.24
N PHE A 189 2.56 21.22 -3.45
CA PHE A 189 1.55 20.18 -3.28
C PHE A 189 1.83 18.96 -4.17
N VAL A 190 2.16 19.18 -5.44
CA VAL A 190 2.51 18.09 -6.37
C VAL A 190 3.78 17.38 -5.92
N SER A 191 4.81 18.12 -5.52
CA SER A 191 6.07 17.52 -5.04
C SER A 191 5.85 16.71 -3.75
N ASP A 192 5.00 17.19 -2.83
CA ASP A 192 4.63 16.46 -1.61
C ASP A 192 3.83 15.20 -1.95
N ALA A 193 2.83 15.27 -2.85
CA ALA A 193 2.07 14.09 -3.31
C ALA A 193 2.96 13.02 -3.98
N LEU A 194 3.92 13.45 -4.81
CA LEU A 194 4.89 12.56 -5.45
C LEU A 194 5.80 11.87 -4.43
N ASN A 195 6.32 12.65 -3.47
CA ASN A 195 7.16 12.13 -2.40
C ASN A 195 6.38 11.18 -1.50
N ASP A 196 5.14 11.52 -1.17
CA ASP A 196 4.28 10.76 -0.26
C ASP A 196 3.98 9.35 -0.79
N LEU A 197 3.54 9.25 -2.05
CA LEU A 197 3.42 7.94 -2.70
C LEU A 197 4.78 7.25 -2.82
N GLY A 198 5.82 8.02 -3.14
CA GLY A 198 7.20 7.56 -3.26
C GLY A 198 7.78 6.90 -2.00
N CYS A 199 7.37 7.33 -0.80
CA CYS A 199 7.82 6.75 0.46
C CYS A 199 7.41 5.27 0.62
N ASN A 200 6.36 4.84 -0.09
CA ASN A 200 5.87 3.46 -0.05
C ASN A 200 6.69 2.52 -0.96
N PHE A 201 7.59 3.07 -1.78
CA PHE A 201 8.41 2.30 -2.71
C PHE A 201 9.78 2.00 -2.13
N ALA A 202 10.12 0.72 -2.13
CA ALA A 202 11.48 0.26 -1.94
C ALA A 202 12.17 0.08 -3.29
N LEU A 203 13.46 0.41 -3.31
CA LEU A 203 14.39 -0.17 -4.26
C LEU A 203 14.64 -1.60 -3.82
N ALA A 204 14.02 -2.55 -4.50
CA ALA A 204 14.31 -3.94 -4.19
C ALA A 204 15.77 -4.24 -4.62
N THR A 205 16.56 -4.83 -3.72
CA THR A 205 17.94 -5.30 -4.00
C THR A 205 17.98 -6.50 -4.96
N GLY A 206 16.82 -6.82 -5.56
CA GLY A 206 16.51 -7.77 -6.61
C GLY A 206 15.12 -7.43 -7.18
N ALA A 207 14.53 -8.26 -8.04
CA ALA A 207 13.15 -8.01 -8.49
C ALA A 207 12.13 -8.42 -7.41
N CYS A 208 11.06 -7.64 -7.22
CA CYS A 208 9.91 -8.03 -6.40
C CYS A 208 8.88 -8.87 -7.17
N THR A 209 9.00 -8.93 -8.49
CA THR A 209 8.21 -9.86 -9.32
C THR A 209 8.93 -11.17 -9.53
N VAL A 210 8.17 -12.23 -9.80
CA VAL A 210 8.71 -13.55 -10.10
C VAL A 210 8.39 -13.98 -11.52
N ASN A 211 9.29 -14.75 -12.12
CA ASN A 211 9.06 -15.42 -13.41
C ASN A 211 8.12 -16.64 -13.24
N THR A 212 7.86 -17.34 -14.33
CA THR A 212 7.01 -18.56 -14.34
C THR A 212 7.55 -19.70 -13.47
N HIS A 213 8.83 -19.67 -13.11
CA HIS A 213 9.48 -20.65 -12.22
C HIS A 213 9.53 -20.18 -10.76
N GLY A 214 8.89 -19.06 -10.43
CA GLY A 214 8.88 -18.49 -9.07
C GLY A 214 10.19 -17.78 -8.67
N GLN A 215 11.12 -17.58 -9.61
CA GLN A 215 12.39 -16.90 -9.33
C GLN A 215 12.22 -15.39 -9.48
N PRO A 216 12.84 -14.56 -8.61
CA PRO A 216 12.86 -13.11 -8.77
C PRO A 216 13.35 -12.68 -10.16
N ALA A 217 12.54 -11.94 -10.90
CA ALA A 217 12.89 -11.42 -12.23
C ALA A 217 12.12 -10.13 -12.53
N VAL A 218 12.74 -9.21 -13.26
CA VAL A 218 12.02 -8.09 -13.90
C VAL A 218 11.01 -8.65 -14.91
N VAL A 219 9.87 -7.99 -15.03
CA VAL A 219 8.79 -8.30 -15.97
C VAL A 219 9.29 -8.17 -17.41
N THR A 220 10.06 -7.12 -17.67
CA THR A 220 10.61 -6.83 -19.00
C THR A 220 12.12 -6.99 -19.00
N SER A 221 12.65 -7.83 -19.90
CA SER A 221 14.11 -8.09 -19.99
C SER A 221 14.95 -6.87 -20.36
N THR A 222 14.32 -5.80 -20.88
CA THR A 222 15.02 -4.55 -21.21
C THR A 222 15.07 -3.53 -20.07
N SER A 223 14.43 -3.84 -18.95
CA SER A 223 14.39 -2.97 -17.77
C SER A 223 15.74 -2.98 -17.06
N GLN A 224 16.19 -1.80 -16.62
CA GLN A 224 17.41 -1.63 -15.83
C GLN A 224 17.11 -1.71 -14.32
N ILE A 225 15.91 -1.30 -13.92
CA ILE A 225 15.50 -1.21 -12.52
C ILE A 225 14.01 -1.52 -12.39
N GLN A 226 13.63 -1.98 -11.19
CA GLN A 226 12.25 -2.18 -10.78
C GLN A 226 12.01 -1.52 -9.42
N PHE A 227 10.92 -0.76 -9.33
CA PHE A 227 10.40 -0.15 -8.12
C PHE A 227 9.18 -0.92 -7.65
N CYS A 228 9.10 -1.16 -6.34
CA CYS A 228 8.09 -2.03 -5.76
C CYS A 228 7.48 -1.41 -4.51
N ALA A 229 6.15 -1.37 -4.47
CA ALA A 229 5.41 -0.95 -3.28
C ALA A 229 4.29 -1.93 -3.00
N THR A 230 4.26 -2.51 -1.80
CA THR A 230 3.12 -3.35 -1.40
C THR A 230 2.00 -2.46 -0.88
N VAL A 231 0.86 -2.46 -1.58
CA VAL A 231 -0.29 -1.62 -1.25
C VAL A 231 -0.89 -2.05 0.08
N ALA A 232 -0.63 -1.24 1.10
CA ALA A 232 -1.20 -1.39 2.44
C ALA A 232 -2.57 -0.71 2.53
N ARG A 233 -3.33 -0.97 3.60
CA ARG A 233 -4.63 -0.31 3.80
C ARG A 233 -4.49 1.22 3.94
N SER A 234 -3.42 1.69 4.58
CA SER A 234 -3.23 3.13 4.86
C SER A 234 -3.21 3.99 3.59
N TRP A 235 -2.88 3.41 2.44
CA TRP A 235 -2.92 4.03 1.12
C TRP A 235 -3.63 3.13 0.11
N ALA A 236 -4.70 2.46 0.54
CA ALA A 236 -5.48 1.58 -0.34
C ALA A 236 -6.15 2.37 -1.46
N PHE A 237 -6.28 1.73 -2.63
CA PHE A 237 -7.08 2.25 -3.72
C PHE A 237 -8.56 2.25 -3.33
N PRO A 238 -9.28 3.38 -3.48
CA PRO A 238 -10.70 3.42 -3.17
C PRO A 238 -11.52 2.62 -4.20
N PRO A 239 -12.73 2.11 -3.85
CA PRO A 239 -13.63 1.45 -4.79
C PRO A 239 -13.91 2.33 -6.02
N GLY A 240 -13.91 1.72 -7.21
CA GLY A 240 -14.02 2.37 -8.52
C GLY A 240 -12.69 2.42 -9.28
N ASP A 241 -12.62 3.28 -10.29
CA ASP A 241 -11.43 3.45 -11.12
C ASP A 241 -10.51 4.52 -10.54
N THR A 242 -9.21 4.24 -10.52
CA THR A 242 -8.15 5.20 -10.21
C THR A 242 -7.13 5.17 -11.34
N LEU A 243 -6.91 6.33 -11.98
CA LEU A 243 -5.86 6.50 -12.98
C LEU A 243 -4.54 6.75 -12.26
N LEU A 244 -3.50 6.01 -12.68
CA LEU A 244 -2.13 6.25 -12.29
C LEU A 244 -1.38 6.82 -13.48
N THR A 245 -0.74 7.98 -13.29
CA THR A 245 0.17 8.57 -14.27
C THR A 245 1.57 8.48 -13.72
N VAL A 246 2.46 7.79 -14.44
CA VAL A 246 3.81 7.42 -13.99
C VAL A 246 4.84 7.97 -14.97
N ARG A 247 5.88 8.61 -14.46
CA ARG A 247 7.07 8.94 -15.23
C ARG A 247 8.33 8.77 -14.40
N LEU A 248 9.47 8.73 -15.09
CA LEU A 248 10.77 8.53 -14.48
C LEU A 248 11.71 9.69 -14.80
N ARG A 249 12.65 9.95 -13.90
CA ARG A 249 13.75 10.90 -14.09
C ARG A 249 15.08 10.15 -14.10
N ASP A 250 16.00 10.54 -14.97
CA ASP A 250 17.37 9.99 -14.95
C ASP A 250 18.27 10.69 -13.93
N VAL A 251 19.45 10.11 -13.72
CA VAL A 251 20.48 10.66 -12.81
C VAL A 251 21.01 12.05 -13.19
N ALA A 252 20.71 12.54 -14.40
CA ALA A 252 21.08 13.88 -14.86
C ALA A 252 19.90 14.86 -14.81
N GLY A 253 18.74 14.43 -14.27
CA GLY A 253 17.55 15.26 -14.12
C GLY A 253 16.61 15.27 -15.32
N ASN A 254 16.91 14.57 -16.43
CA ASN A 254 16.00 14.55 -17.58
C ASN A 254 14.78 13.70 -17.29
N LEU A 255 13.60 14.25 -17.55
CA LEU A 255 12.32 13.57 -17.41
C LEU A 255 12.01 12.75 -18.66
N GLY A 256 11.50 11.54 -18.42
CA GLY A 256 10.99 10.65 -19.44
C GLY A 256 9.50 10.87 -19.74
N PRO A 257 8.98 10.24 -20.81
CA PRO A 257 7.56 10.29 -21.13
C PRO A 257 6.72 9.60 -20.05
N ALA A 258 5.52 10.13 -19.81
CA ALA A 258 4.57 9.51 -18.89
C ALA A 258 3.94 8.24 -19.50
N ARG A 259 3.53 7.33 -18.63
CA ARG A 259 2.73 6.13 -18.90
C ARG A 259 1.58 6.07 -17.92
N GLN A 260 0.46 5.51 -18.35
CA GLN A 260 -0.74 5.42 -17.52
C GLN A 260 -1.28 3.99 -17.46
N LEU A 261 -1.98 3.71 -16.36
CA LEU A 261 -2.86 2.55 -16.21
C LEU A 261 -4.08 2.92 -15.36
N VAL A 262 -5.11 2.09 -15.42
CA VAL A 262 -6.26 2.17 -14.52
C VAL A 262 -6.23 1.02 -13.53
N VAL A 263 -6.36 1.32 -12.24
CA VAL A 263 -6.62 0.35 -11.18
C VAL A 263 -8.11 0.41 -10.85
N ARG A 264 -8.83 -0.70 -11.08
CA ARG A 264 -10.25 -0.84 -10.77
C ARG A 264 -10.44 -1.67 -9.51
N VAL A 265 -11.05 -1.08 -8.48
CA VAL A 265 -11.36 -1.76 -7.22
C VAL A 265 -12.86 -2.00 -7.07
N GLY A 266 -13.26 -3.22 -6.76
CA GLY A 266 -14.65 -3.59 -6.48
C GLY A 266 -15.17 -4.69 -7.40
N ASP A 267 -16.48 -4.92 -7.33
CA ASP A 267 -17.15 -6.02 -8.03
C ASP A 267 -16.99 -5.91 -9.55
N VAL A 268 -16.72 -7.05 -10.18
CA VAL A 268 -16.61 -7.20 -11.63
C VAL A 268 -17.93 -6.79 -12.26
N LEU A 269 -17.95 -5.65 -12.96
CA LEU A 269 -18.89 -5.47 -14.06
C LEU A 269 -18.56 -6.59 -15.05
N PRO A 270 -19.46 -7.58 -15.27
CA PRO A 270 -19.20 -8.62 -16.23
C PRO A 270 -18.92 -7.96 -17.58
N SER A 271 -17.74 -8.24 -18.13
CA SER A 271 -17.41 -7.89 -19.51
C SER A 271 -18.57 -8.36 -20.39
N PRO A 272 -19.16 -7.50 -21.25
CA PRO A 272 -20.22 -7.93 -22.13
C PRO A 272 -19.64 -9.04 -23.02
N THR A 273 -20.06 -10.27 -22.76
CA THR A 273 -19.74 -11.40 -23.61
C THR A 273 -20.22 -11.03 -25.01
N PRO A 274 -19.37 -11.06 -26.06
CA PRO A 274 -19.81 -10.76 -27.40
C PRO A 274 -20.83 -11.84 -27.81
N THR A 275 -22.11 -11.49 -27.75
CA THR A 275 -23.18 -12.30 -28.34
C THR A 275 -22.96 -12.35 -29.83
N HIS A 276 -22.35 -13.44 -30.30
CA HIS A 276 -22.39 -13.81 -31.71
C HIS A 276 -23.85 -13.96 -32.12
N ARG A 277 -24.34 -12.99 -32.89
CA ARG A 277 -25.70 -12.98 -33.43
C ARG A 277 -25.79 -14.06 -34.52
N ALA A 278 -26.38 -15.20 -34.19
CA ALA A 278 -26.85 -16.14 -35.20
C ALA A 278 -27.92 -15.46 -36.09
N PRO A 279 -27.98 -15.75 -37.40
CA PRO A 279 -28.91 -15.10 -38.30
C PRO A 279 -30.37 -15.44 -37.93
N SER A 280 -31.15 -14.40 -37.61
CA SER A 280 -32.58 -14.46 -37.31
C SER A 280 -33.33 -14.94 -38.55
N SER A 281 -34.10 -16.03 -38.42
CA SER A 281 -35.12 -16.41 -39.40
C SER A 281 -36.25 -15.38 -39.40
N THR A 282 -36.73 -15.08 -40.60
CA THR A 282 -37.83 -14.17 -40.91
C THR A 282 -39.17 -14.74 -40.40
N PRO A 283 -39.93 -14.04 -39.54
CA PRO A 283 -41.31 -14.42 -39.27
C PRO A 283 -42.27 -13.72 -40.25
N THR A 284 -43.05 -14.56 -40.93
CA THR A 284 -44.20 -14.22 -41.77
C THR A 284 -45.32 -13.60 -40.93
N ALA A 285 -45.87 -12.47 -41.37
CA ALA A 285 -47.01 -11.80 -40.73
C ALA A 285 -48.34 -12.47 -41.10
N THR A 286 -49.28 -12.56 -40.15
CA THR A 286 -50.72 -12.74 -40.41
C THR A 286 -51.51 -12.04 -39.29
N PRO A 287 -52.60 -11.29 -39.58
CA PRO A 287 -53.11 -10.23 -38.71
C PRO A 287 -54.19 -10.72 -37.75
N THR A 288 -54.40 -10.03 -36.62
CA THR A 288 -55.65 -10.18 -35.86
C THR A 288 -56.19 -8.84 -35.34
N ARG A 289 -57.44 -8.67 -35.75
CA ARG A 289 -58.51 -7.68 -35.58
C ARG A 289 -58.63 -6.94 -34.23
N SER A 290 -58.98 -5.68 -34.38
CA SER A 290 -59.45 -4.69 -33.39
C SER A 290 -60.79 -5.03 -32.74
N LEU A 291 -60.96 -4.71 -31.45
CA LEU A 291 -62.24 -4.30 -30.85
C LEU A 291 -62.03 -3.22 -29.76
N ARG A 292 -63.06 -2.38 -29.63
CA ARG A 292 -63.14 -1.03 -29.05
C ARG A 292 -64.16 -1.02 -27.90
N ALA A 293 -63.89 -0.28 -26.81
CA ALA A 293 -64.86 0.39 -25.92
C ALA A 293 -64.08 1.31 -24.93
N THR A 294 -64.06 2.64 -25.09
CA THR A 294 -64.98 3.73 -24.64
C THR A 294 -64.83 4.11 -23.13
N PRO A 295 -64.66 5.42 -22.80
CA PRO A 295 -64.26 5.91 -21.46
C PRO A 295 -65.42 6.47 -20.62
N THR A 296 -65.20 6.74 -19.32
CA THR A 296 -66.01 7.70 -18.53
C THR A 296 -65.16 8.34 -17.41
N PRO A 297 -65.17 9.69 -17.26
CA PRO A 297 -64.48 10.42 -16.21
C PRO A 297 -65.43 10.86 -15.07
N SER A 298 -64.88 11.11 -13.88
CA SER A 298 -65.50 12.00 -12.88
C SER A 298 -64.41 12.62 -12.01
N GLY A 299 -64.40 13.95 -11.98
CA GLY A 299 -63.52 14.75 -11.13
C GLY A 299 -64.25 15.28 -9.90
N THR A 300 -63.49 15.77 -8.92
CA THR A 300 -63.96 16.73 -7.93
C THR A 300 -62.80 17.62 -7.50
N LEU A 301 -63.06 18.94 -7.52
CA LEU A 301 -62.19 20.08 -7.24
C LEU A 301 -62.09 20.39 -5.73
N ALA A 302 -60.98 20.98 -5.29
CA ALA A 302 -60.91 22.38 -4.79
C ALA A 302 -59.67 22.66 -3.89
N ALA A 303 -58.98 23.77 -4.18
CA ALA A 303 -57.99 24.46 -3.33
C ALA A 303 -58.70 25.29 -2.22
N PRO A 304 -58.03 25.90 -1.19
CA PRO A 304 -57.19 27.12 -1.35
C PRO A 304 -56.07 27.44 -0.28
N THR A 305 -55.06 28.24 -0.70
CA THR A 305 -54.54 29.51 -0.09
C THR A 305 -53.62 29.61 1.17
N GLN A 306 -52.37 30.11 0.91
CA GLN A 306 -51.48 31.16 1.53
C GLN A 306 -50.87 31.14 2.97
N SER A 307 -49.50 31.25 3.02
CA SER A 307 -48.53 32.17 3.72
C SER A 307 -48.59 32.45 5.26
N PRO A 308 -47.56 32.98 5.99
CA PRO A 308 -46.28 33.62 5.59
C PRO A 308 -44.99 33.39 6.48
N SER A 309 -43.93 34.09 6.07
CA SER A 309 -42.65 34.55 6.67
C SER A 309 -42.46 34.68 8.21
N ALA A 310 -41.22 34.45 8.68
CA ALA A 310 -40.59 35.18 9.79
C ALA A 310 -39.03 35.17 9.74
N THR A 311 -38.46 36.34 9.48
CA THR A 311 -37.05 36.72 9.72
C THR A 311 -36.92 37.27 11.15
N ARG A 312 -35.85 36.92 11.88
CA ARG A 312 -35.45 37.66 13.09
C ARG A 312 -33.92 37.78 13.22
N THR A 313 -33.46 39.02 13.25
CA THR A 313 -32.10 39.49 13.54
C THR A 313 -31.95 39.78 15.04
N GLN A 314 -30.76 39.54 15.63
CA GLN A 314 -30.17 40.29 16.77
C GLN A 314 -28.75 39.73 17.09
N THR A 315 -27.67 40.45 16.76
CA THR A 315 -26.80 41.33 17.59
C THR A 315 -25.62 40.66 18.31
N SER A 316 -24.44 41.23 18.09
CA SER A 316 -23.13 40.96 18.71
C SER A 316 -23.09 41.34 20.21
N PRO A 317 -22.10 40.83 20.98
CA PRO A 317 -21.02 41.73 21.39
C PRO A 317 -19.60 41.11 21.43
N THR A 318 -18.64 42.02 21.34
CA THR A 318 -17.19 41.92 21.56
C THR A 318 -16.82 41.53 23.01
N ALA A 319 -15.77 40.72 23.18
CA ALA A 319 -14.88 40.79 24.34
C ALA A 319 -13.47 40.25 24.03
N THR A 320 -12.49 41.12 24.21
CA THR A 320 -11.04 40.89 24.25
C THR A 320 -10.66 40.20 25.57
N PRO A 321 -9.51 39.49 25.64
CA PRO A 321 -8.52 39.95 26.60
C PRO A 321 -7.07 39.96 26.08
N ARG A 322 -6.36 40.93 26.64
CA ARG A 322 -4.97 41.35 26.46
C ARG A 322 -4.09 40.69 27.55
N ALA A 323 -2.91 40.20 27.19
CA ALA A 323 -1.76 40.05 28.11
C ALA A 323 -0.48 39.91 27.24
N THR A 324 0.27 40.97 26.92
CA THR A 324 1.44 41.52 27.66
C THR A 324 2.55 40.50 27.97
N THR A 325 3.61 40.52 27.15
CA THR A 325 4.99 40.04 27.40
C THR A 325 5.62 40.79 28.61
N PRO A 326 6.65 40.29 29.33
CA PRO A 326 8.01 40.11 28.77
C PRO A 326 8.84 38.91 29.30
N LEU A 327 9.94 38.67 28.58
CA LEU A 327 11.12 37.84 28.86
C LEU A 327 11.83 38.26 30.18
N PRO A 328 12.61 37.35 30.82
CA PRO A 328 14.06 37.54 30.72
C PRO A 328 14.88 36.26 30.51
N THR A 329 15.92 36.48 29.72
CA THR A 329 17.14 35.73 29.45
C THR A 329 17.84 35.23 30.71
N ASN A 330 18.42 34.02 30.65
CA ASN A 330 19.71 33.76 31.29
C ASN A 330 20.52 32.72 30.49
N THR A 331 21.66 33.23 30.02
CA THR A 331 22.80 32.57 29.39
C THR A 331 23.63 31.83 30.43
N ALA A 332 24.12 30.63 30.10
CA ALA A 332 25.40 30.12 30.61
C ALA A 332 26.00 29.03 29.70
N THR A 333 27.10 29.39 29.05
CA THR A 333 28.15 28.52 28.48
C THR A 333 29.02 27.95 29.62
N PRO A 334 29.61 26.74 29.52
CA PRO A 334 31.02 26.64 29.09
C PRO A 334 31.27 25.43 28.15
N THR A 335 32.01 25.61 27.05
CA THR A 335 33.48 25.47 26.90
C THR A 335 33.99 24.03 26.96
N SER A 336 34.33 23.49 25.78
CA SER A 336 35.12 22.27 25.63
C SER A 336 36.59 22.52 25.94
N THR A 337 37.21 21.64 26.72
CA THR A 337 38.66 21.52 26.82
C THR A 337 39.08 20.11 26.41
N ALA A 338 40.11 20.07 25.56
CA ALA A 338 40.70 18.88 24.99
C ALA A 338 41.47 18.04 26.03
N ARG A 339 41.63 16.74 25.72
CA ARG A 339 42.91 16.07 25.40
C ARG A 339 43.13 14.72 26.14
N ARG A 340 43.63 13.77 25.33
CA ARG A 340 44.54 12.63 25.59
C ARG A 340 43.92 11.23 25.56
N SER A 341 44.22 10.57 24.43
CA SER A 341 44.57 9.15 24.32
C SER A 341 45.65 8.75 25.36
N PRO A 342 45.66 7.50 25.83
CA PRO A 342 46.53 6.54 25.16
C PRO A 342 45.93 5.14 24.94
N THR A 343 46.39 4.57 23.83
CA THR A 343 46.57 3.17 23.46
C THR A 343 46.82 2.20 24.63
N ALA A 344 46.14 1.05 24.60
CA ALA A 344 46.70 -0.21 25.10
C ALA A 344 46.21 -1.37 24.21
N THR A 345 47.15 -1.92 23.44
CA THR A 345 47.02 -3.16 22.67
C THR A 345 47.20 -4.35 23.62
N PHE A 346 46.27 -5.30 23.61
CA PHE A 346 46.54 -6.65 24.13
C PHE A 346 45.96 -7.72 23.20
N THR A 347 46.89 -8.41 22.56
CA THR A 347 46.72 -9.70 21.88
C THR A 347 46.68 -10.82 22.93
N PRO A 348 45.85 -11.87 22.73
CA PRO A 348 46.37 -13.21 23.02
C PRO A 348 46.11 -14.23 21.90
N THR A 349 47.20 -14.93 21.58
CA THR A 349 47.35 -16.14 20.77
C THR A 349 46.83 -17.38 21.54
N PRO A 350 46.41 -18.48 20.88
CA PRO A 350 45.68 -19.58 21.53
C PRO A 350 46.59 -20.71 22.07
N GLY A 351 46.13 -21.37 23.15
CA GLY A 351 46.80 -22.51 23.79
C GLY A 351 45.82 -23.64 24.16
N ARG A 352 46.24 -24.87 23.82
CA ARG A 352 45.56 -26.18 23.72
C ARG A 352 45.40 -26.90 25.10
N PRO A 353 44.56 -27.96 25.24
CA PRO A 353 43.92 -28.34 26.50
C PRO A 353 44.68 -29.42 27.30
N THR A 354 44.26 -29.61 28.55
CA THR A 354 44.67 -30.70 29.44
C THR A 354 43.43 -31.52 29.84
N PRO A 355 43.46 -32.86 29.75
CA PRO A 355 42.34 -33.73 30.12
C PRO A 355 42.38 -34.08 31.62
N THR A 356 41.23 -34.38 32.20
CA THR A 356 41.15 -35.07 33.50
C THR A 356 40.08 -36.15 33.40
N PHE A 357 40.51 -37.40 33.61
CA PHE A 357 39.65 -38.57 33.76
C PHE A 357 39.18 -38.70 35.20
N SER A 358 37.96 -39.20 35.42
CA SER A 358 37.61 -39.92 36.66
C SER A 358 36.50 -40.95 36.39
N SER A 359 36.52 -42.01 37.19
CA SER A 359 36.09 -43.37 36.84
C SER A 359 34.66 -43.77 37.24
N THR A 360 34.18 -44.72 36.43
CA THR A 360 33.09 -45.71 36.49
C THR A 360 32.51 -46.13 37.86
N VAL A 361 31.17 -46.23 37.93
CA VAL A 361 30.46 -47.34 38.60
C VAL A 361 29.32 -47.82 37.69
N ARG A 362 29.28 -49.13 37.46
CA ARG A 362 28.33 -49.86 36.60
C ARG A 362 27.39 -50.66 37.50
N VAL A 363 26.08 -50.49 37.37
CA VAL A 363 25.09 -51.41 37.95
C VAL A 363 24.16 -51.90 36.84
N SER A 364 24.03 -53.21 36.77
CA SER A 364 23.26 -54.01 35.82
C SER A 364 21.85 -54.23 36.35
N ALA A 365 20.82 -54.09 35.52
CA ALA A 365 19.52 -54.71 35.76
C ALA A 365 18.80 -55.07 34.44
N THR A 366 18.30 -56.29 34.43
CA THR A 366 17.70 -57.14 33.41
C THR A 366 16.33 -56.66 32.88
N PRO A 367 15.95 -56.97 31.62
CA PRO A 367 14.65 -56.58 31.04
C PRO A 367 13.50 -57.51 31.50
N THR A 368 12.33 -56.93 31.80
CA THR A 368 11.08 -57.69 32.03
C THR A 368 10.07 -57.37 30.93
N ALA A 369 9.65 -58.41 30.21
CA ALA A 369 8.59 -58.37 29.21
C ALA A 369 7.20 -58.25 29.87
N THR A 370 6.26 -57.55 29.22
CA THR A 370 4.83 -57.60 29.57
C THR A 370 3.97 -57.75 28.31
N ARG A 371 2.96 -58.60 28.45
CA ARG A 371 2.16 -59.32 27.46
C ARG A 371 1.25 -58.48 26.55
N THR A 372 1.16 -58.93 25.31
CA THR A 372 0.06 -58.74 24.35
C THR A 372 -1.26 -59.33 24.86
N ARG A 373 -2.37 -58.59 24.72
CA ARG A 373 -3.73 -59.15 24.77
C ARG A 373 -4.47 -58.85 23.46
N THR A 374 -4.84 -59.93 22.79
CA THR A 374 -5.76 -59.99 21.65
C THR A 374 -7.19 -60.01 22.16
N ILE A 375 -8.06 -59.10 21.71
CA ILE A 375 -9.53 -59.25 21.78
C ILE A 375 -10.15 -58.69 20.49
N THR A 376 -10.94 -59.53 19.82
CA THR A 376 -11.91 -59.25 18.75
C THR A 376 -12.89 -60.43 18.80
N PRO A 377 -14.20 -60.36 18.43
CA PRO A 377 -15.00 -59.29 17.80
C PRO A 377 -16.33 -58.98 18.53
N LEU A 378 -17.08 -57.96 18.08
CA LEU A 378 -18.51 -58.13 17.74
C LEU A 378 -19.03 -56.98 16.88
N LEU A 379 -19.88 -57.38 15.93
CA LEU A 379 -20.48 -56.63 14.83
C LEU A 379 -21.70 -55.83 15.34
N ALA A 380 -21.77 -54.52 15.09
CA ALA A 380 -22.97 -53.73 15.34
C ALA A 380 -23.31 -52.87 14.10
N THR A 381 -24.52 -53.09 13.60
CA THR A 381 -25.20 -52.50 12.45
C THR A 381 -25.44 -50.98 12.64
N PRO A 382 -25.30 -50.13 11.60
CA PRO A 382 -25.52 -48.69 11.74
C PRO A 382 -27.01 -48.33 11.65
N THR A 383 -27.54 -47.63 12.66
CA THR A 383 -28.82 -46.92 12.57
C THR A 383 -28.54 -45.43 12.37
N ARG A 384 -28.83 -44.93 11.16
CA ARG A 384 -28.68 -43.52 10.78
C ARG A 384 -29.78 -42.68 11.44
N THR A 385 -29.42 -41.88 12.43
CA THR A 385 -30.28 -40.81 12.96
C THR A 385 -29.62 -39.48 12.61
N VAL A 386 -30.25 -38.71 11.72
CA VAL A 386 -29.91 -37.31 11.45
C VAL A 386 -30.65 -36.45 12.49
N PRO A 387 -29.96 -35.53 13.18
CA PRO A 387 -30.58 -34.24 13.41
C PRO A 387 -29.65 -33.05 13.15
N SER A 388 -30.16 -32.15 12.30
CA SER A 388 -30.08 -30.69 12.31
C SER A 388 -28.76 -29.98 12.69
N THR A 389 -28.28 -29.23 11.70
CA THR A 389 -27.47 -28.00 11.77
C THR A 389 -27.81 -27.12 12.99
N PRO A 390 -26.80 -26.74 13.79
CA PRO A 390 -26.30 -25.36 13.79
C PRO A 390 -24.75 -25.41 13.78
N SER A 391 -23.92 -24.37 13.71
CA SER A 391 -23.97 -22.93 13.90
C SER A 391 -22.63 -22.39 13.34
N ARG A 392 -22.54 -21.09 13.04
CA ARG A 392 -21.30 -20.37 12.70
C ARG A 392 -20.07 -20.91 13.45
N THR A 393 -19.04 -21.34 12.72
CA THR A 393 -17.71 -21.62 13.28
C THR A 393 -17.13 -20.30 13.82
N PRO A 394 -16.90 -20.15 15.14
CA PRO A 394 -16.16 -19.00 15.65
C PRO A 394 -14.70 -19.12 15.20
N THR A 395 -14.19 -18.04 14.60
CA THR A 395 -12.77 -17.74 14.41
C THR A 395 -12.01 -18.11 15.68
N ARG A 396 -11.19 -19.17 15.64
CA ARG A 396 -10.41 -19.63 16.79
C ARG A 396 -9.15 -18.78 16.87
N THR A 397 -9.30 -17.56 17.34
CA THR A 397 -8.17 -16.75 17.79
C THR A 397 -7.35 -17.57 18.79
N TYR A 398 -6.02 -17.63 18.65
CA TYR A 398 -5.12 -18.39 19.51
C TYR A 398 -4.76 -17.55 20.76
N THR A 399 -4.85 -18.16 21.94
CA THR A 399 -4.44 -17.52 23.22
C THR A 399 -3.09 -18.08 23.63
N PRO A 400 -2.04 -17.26 23.77
CA PRO A 400 -0.80 -17.71 24.39
C PRO A 400 -1.04 -18.13 25.84
N THR A 401 -0.36 -19.18 26.32
CA THR A 401 -0.40 -19.58 27.73
C THR A 401 0.30 -18.50 28.58
N ALA A 402 -0.43 -17.90 29.52
CA ALA A 402 0.12 -16.85 30.38
C ALA A 402 1.22 -17.39 31.29
N GLY A 403 2.45 -16.86 31.16
CA GLY A 403 3.52 -17.10 32.12
C GLY A 403 3.30 -16.36 33.44
N THR A 404 3.94 -16.82 34.51
CA THR A 404 3.81 -16.33 35.90
C THR A 404 4.51 -14.98 36.17
N GLY A 405 4.68 -14.12 35.16
CA GLY A 405 5.32 -12.81 35.31
C GLY A 405 4.39 -11.77 35.92
N SER A 406 4.95 -10.82 36.70
CA SER A 406 4.21 -9.65 37.22
C SER A 406 3.88 -8.63 36.13
N GLY A 407 4.72 -8.54 35.09
CA GLY A 407 4.56 -7.62 33.95
C GLY A 407 3.46 -8.01 32.96
N PRO A 408 3.28 -7.22 31.88
CA PRO A 408 2.18 -7.38 30.92
C PRO A 408 2.08 -8.77 30.30
N VAL A 409 0.86 -9.17 29.94
CA VAL A 409 0.63 -10.46 29.27
C VAL A 409 0.28 -10.24 27.82
N VAL A 410 0.97 -10.93 26.91
CA VAL A 410 0.56 -11.05 25.51
C VAL A 410 -0.70 -11.92 25.45
N THR A 411 -1.77 -11.33 24.94
CA THR A 411 -3.12 -11.94 24.89
C THR A 411 -3.46 -12.51 23.52
N PHE A 412 -2.82 -11.97 22.48
CA PHE A 412 -2.93 -12.44 21.10
C PHE A 412 -1.61 -12.20 20.38
N VAL A 413 -1.27 -13.15 19.51
CA VAL A 413 -0.24 -13.01 18.49
C VAL A 413 -0.77 -13.65 17.22
N GLY A 414 -0.65 -12.94 16.09
CA GLY A 414 -0.99 -13.51 14.80
C GLY A 414 -0.65 -12.60 13.64
N ILE A 415 -1.19 -12.93 12.48
CA ILE A 415 -1.03 -12.12 11.27
C ILE A 415 -2.38 -11.79 10.66
N THR A 416 -2.44 -10.67 9.95
CA THR A 416 -3.56 -10.32 9.07
C THR A 416 -3.08 -10.21 7.64
N ARG A 417 -3.96 -10.44 6.66
CA ARG A 417 -3.66 -10.08 5.26
C ARG A 417 -3.53 -8.56 5.13
N ALA A 418 -3.09 -8.06 3.98
CA ALA A 418 -2.98 -6.62 3.74
C ALA A 418 -4.32 -5.85 3.71
N ASP A 419 -5.47 -6.53 3.74
CA ASP A 419 -6.80 -5.96 3.96
C ASP A 419 -7.24 -6.01 5.44
N ASP A 420 -6.29 -6.35 6.31
CA ASP A 420 -6.41 -6.58 7.76
C ASP A 420 -7.34 -7.72 8.19
N THR A 421 -7.74 -8.60 7.27
CA THR A 421 -8.47 -9.81 7.65
C THR A 421 -7.53 -10.77 8.41
N PRO A 422 -7.94 -11.27 9.59
CA PRO A 422 -7.11 -12.17 10.39
C PRO A 422 -6.90 -13.51 9.67
N VAL A 423 -5.68 -14.04 9.77
CA VAL A 423 -5.32 -15.36 9.27
C VAL A 423 -5.33 -16.35 10.42
N GLU A 424 -5.99 -17.48 10.24
CA GLU A 424 -5.94 -18.58 11.20
C GLU A 424 -4.61 -19.36 11.05
N PRO A 425 -3.96 -19.76 12.15
CA PRO A 425 -2.84 -20.69 12.10
C PRO A 425 -3.16 -21.97 11.33
N SER A 426 -2.21 -22.42 10.52
CA SER A 426 -2.26 -23.71 9.84
C SER A 426 -1.95 -24.88 10.77
N GLY A 427 -1.38 -24.61 11.95
CA GLY A 427 -1.06 -25.62 12.94
C GLY A 427 -0.34 -25.04 14.16
N THR A 428 0.16 -25.91 15.02
CA THR A 428 0.97 -25.58 16.19
C THR A 428 2.16 -26.53 16.28
N THR A 429 3.29 -26.05 16.81
CA THR A 429 4.39 -26.95 17.23
C THR A 429 3.94 -27.82 18.41
N PRO A 430 4.69 -28.90 18.74
CA PRO A 430 4.42 -29.71 19.94
C PRO A 430 4.35 -28.88 21.23
N ASP A 431 5.16 -27.82 21.32
CA ASP A 431 5.19 -26.89 22.47
C ASP A 431 4.09 -25.82 22.41
N GLY A 432 3.13 -25.92 21.49
CA GLY A 432 1.97 -25.04 21.41
C GLY A 432 2.19 -23.72 20.66
N VAL A 433 3.31 -23.55 19.95
CA VAL A 433 3.61 -22.32 19.20
C VAL A 433 2.80 -22.31 17.89
N PRO A 434 1.95 -21.30 17.63
CA PRO A 434 1.15 -21.24 16.40
C PRO A 434 2.03 -21.05 15.16
N ILE A 435 1.66 -21.74 14.09
CA ILE A 435 2.32 -21.70 12.78
C ILE A 435 1.36 -21.06 11.79
N PHE A 436 1.77 -19.98 11.15
CA PHE A 436 1.04 -19.30 10.09
C PHE A 436 1.70 -19.58 8.75
N GLN A 437 1.05 -20.37 7.90
CA GLN A 437 1.50 -20.62 6.53
C GLN A 437 1.14 -19.44 5.63
N ARG A 438 2.11 -18.97 4.83
CA ARG A 438 1.89 -17.97 3.80
C ARG A 438 2.61 -18.33 2.51
N PRO A 439 1.98 -18.08 1.35
CA PRO A 439 2.67 -18.19 0.07
C PRO A 439 3.70 -17.06 -0.13
N THR A 440 3.68 -16.01 0.70
CA THR A 440 4.41 -14.75 0.50
C THR A 440 5.05 -14.25 1.77
N GLY A 441 6.30 -13.81 1.67
CA GLY A 441 7.02 -13.21 2.80
C GLY A 441 6.65 -11.75 3.08
N ALA A 442 5.79 -11.12 2.27
CA ALA A 442 5.37 -9.73 2.41
C ALA A 442 3.86 -9.57 2.14
N GLY A 443 3.33 -8.37 2.42
CA GLY A 443 1.93 -7.98 2.20
C GLY A 443 0.99 -8.50 3.27
N PHE A 444 1.36 -8.29 4.53
CA PHE A 444 0.58 -8.70 5.71
C PHE A 444 1.03 -7.97 6.95
N ASN A 445 0.18 -7.91 7.98
CA ASN A 445 0.59 -7.36 9.27
C ASN A 445 0.95 -8.46 10.25
N ILE A 446 1.93 -8.20 11.11
CA ILE A 446 2.05 -8.83 12.41
C ILE A 446 1.16 -8.08 13.38
N VAL A 447 0.34 -8.80 14.14
CA VAL A 447 -0.54 -8.22 15.15
C VAL A 447 -0.29 -8.86 16.51
N ILE A 448 -0.05 -8.00 17.50
CA ILE A 448 0.26 -8.38 18.88
C ILE A 448 -0.66 -7.59 19.81
N GLU A 449 -1.30 -8.26 20.77
CA GLU A 449 -2.16 -7.58 21.75
C GLU A 449 -1.69 -7.84 23.17
N GLY A 450 -1.77 -6.79 23.99
CA GLY A 450 -1.35 -6.82 25.37
C GLY A 450 -2.47 -6.45 26.33
N ARG A 451 -2.36 -6.94 27.56
CA ARG A 451 -3.11 -6.42 28.71
C ARG A 451 -2.21 -6.31 29.94
N PRO A 452 -2.57 -5.48 30.94
CA PRO A 452 -1.88 -5.44 32.22
C PRO A 452 -1.72 -6.84 32.83
N GLY A 453 -0.55 -7.06 33.44
CA GLY A 453 -0.25 -8.26 34.19
C GLY A 453 -0.85 -8.26 35.59
N ALA A 454 -0.31 -9.09 36.47
CA ALA A 454 -0.72 -9.14 37.87
C ALA A 454 -0.45 -7.82 38.62
N SER A 455 0.52 -7.02 38.18
CA SER A 455 0.82 -5.69 38.74
C SER A 455 -0.30 -4.66 38.51
N GLY A 456 -1.19 -4.89 37.54
CA GLY A 456 -2.22 -3.95 37.12
C GLY A 456 -1.70 -2.71 36.38
N VAL A 457 -0.37 -2.60 36.16
CA VAL A 457 0.24 -1.47 35.45
C VAL A 457 -0.10 -1.56 33.96
N PRO A 458 -0.51 -0.45 33.31
CA PRO A 458 -0.77 -0.43 31.88
C PRO A 458 0.42 -0.91 31.04
N VAL A 459 0.13 -1.59 29.93
CA VAL A 459 1.15 -1.95 28.95
C VAL A 459 1.70 -0.67 28.33
N GLY A 460 3.02 -0.53 28.24
CA GLY A 460 3.65 0.60 27.56
C GLY A 460 3.31 0.60 26.07
N SER A 461 3.19 1.78 25.47
CA SER A 461 2.78 1.93 24.08
C SER A 461 3.93 2.21 23.11
N VAL A 462 5.15 2.45 23.59
CA VAL A 462 6.25 2.92 22.74
C VAL A 462 6.92 1.73 22.05
N THR A 463 6.94 1.69 20.72
CA THR A 463 7.58 0.59 19.97
C THR A 463 8.99 0.94 19.50
N PHE A 464 9.43 2.18 19.69
CA PHE A 464 10.78 2.64 19.38
C PHE A 464 11.31 3.60 20.46
N ARG A 465 12.53 3.33 20.96
CA ARG A 465 13.24 4.20 21.89
C ARG A 465 14.71 4.29 21.51
N GLU A 466 15.17 5.48 21.16
CA GLU A 466 16.55 5.73 20.71
C GLU A 466 17.62 5.23 21.69
N ASN A 467 17.37 5.31 23.00
CA ASN A 467 18.36 4.99 24.04
C ASN A 467 17.88 3.91 25.02
N GLY A 468 17.19 2.87 24.53
CA GLY A 468 16.82 1.75 25.37
C GLY A 468 15.83 0.79 24.72
N PRO A 469 15.44 -0.29 25.43
CA PRO A 469 14.51 -1.25 24.86
C PRO A 469 13.09 -0.66 24.77
N PRO A 470 12.38 -0.89 23.65
CA PRO A 470 10.99 -0.48 23.49
C PRO A 470 10.04 -1.28 24.39
N ASP A 471 8.78 -0.84 24.46
CA ASP A 471 7.72 -1.53 25.22
C ASP A 471 7.21 -2.77 24.49
N LEU A 472 7.15 -2.70 23.16
CA LEU A 472 6.99 -3.87 22.30
C LEU A 472 8.37 -4.44 21.97
N GLN A 473 8.65 -5.67 22.39
CA GLN A 473 9.93 -6.32 22.11
C GLN A 473 9.72 -7.56 21.27
N VAL A 474 10.21 -7.54 20.03
CA VAL A 474 10.07 -8.64 19.06
C VAL A 474 11.44 -8.98 18.48
N LEU A 475 11.83 -10.26 18.60
CA LEU A 475 13.03 -10.80 17.96
C LEU A 475 12.64 -11.82 16.89
N VAL A 476 13.40 -11.83 15.80
CA VAL A 476 13.23 -12.77 14.68
C VAL A 476 14.42 -13.75 14.63
N SER A 477 14.14 -15.02 14.37
CA SER A 477 15.20 -16.05 14.32
C SER A 477 16.02 -16.03 13.03
N ARG A 478 15.55 -15.33 11.99
CA ARG A 478 16.24 -15.18 10.71
C ARG A 478 16.07 -13.74 10.22
N PRO A 479 17.05 -13.20 9.47
CA PRO A 479 16.98 -11.82 9.03
C PRO A 479 15.76 -11.62 8.13
N LEU A 480 15.09 -10.48 8.28
CA LEU A 480 14.04 -10.05 7.37
C LEU A 480 14.66 -9.15 6.30
N GLY A 481 14.21 -9.28 5.05
CA GLY A 481 14.76 -8.51 3.95
C GLY A 481 16.27 -8.73 3.75
N ASN A 482 17.03 -7.63 3.71
CA ASN A 482 18.49 -7.68 3.61
C ASN A 482 19.19 -7.90 4.98
N GLY A 483 18.47 -7.93 6.10
CA GLY A 483 19.04 -8.10 7.44
C GLY A 483 19.89 -6.92 7.93
N SER A 484 19.65 -5.70 7.42
CA SER A 484 20.31 -4.46 7.83
C SER A 484 20.34 -4.32 9.37
N PRO A 485 21.46 -3.92 9.98
CA PRO A 485 21.50 -3.54 11.39
C PRO A 485 21.20 -2.05 11.62
N GLU A 486 20.95 -1.25 10.58
CA GLU A 486 20.59 0.16 10.73
C GLU A 486 19.21 0.26 11.40
N VAL A 487 19.14 0.96 12.53
CA VAL A 487 17.89 1.04 13.32
C VAL A 487 16.91 2.01 12.67
N CYS A 488 15.69 1.55 12.43
CA CYS A 488 14.60 2.37 11.92
C CYS A 488 14.86 2.99 10.56
N ASP A 489 15.57 2.23 9.76
CA ASP A 489 15.79 2.41 8.33
C ASP A 489 14.52 2.01 7.54
N ARG A 490 13.34 2.50 7.98
CA ARG A 490 12.03 2.18 7.38
C ARG A 490 11.58 3.16 6.29
N LEU A 491 12.26 4.30 6.19
CA LEU A 491 11.93 5.36 5.23
C LEU A 491 13.06 5.50 4.20
N PRO A 492 12.74 5.77 2.93
CA PRO A 492 13.77 6.03 1.93
C PRO A 492 14.59 7.28 2.28
N PRO A 493 15.82 7.40 1.75
CA PRO A 493 16.46 6.50 0.79
C PRO A 493 17.12 5.26 1.43
N ARG A 494 17.12 5.16 2.76
CA ARG A 494 17.78 4.08 3.51
C ARG A 494 16.75 3.05 3.95
N ILE A 495 15.95 2.49 3.04
CA ILE A 495 15.07 1.41 3.46
C ILE A 495 15.89 0.13 3.62
N GLY A 496 15.85 -0.51 4.79
CA GLY A 496 16.48 -1.80 5.04
C GLY A 496 15.58 -2.81 5.75
N GLY A 497 16.15 -4.00 5.90
CA GLY A 497 15.56 -5.15 6.57
C GLY A 497 15.79 -5.12 8.07
N VAL A 498 15.58 -6.27 8.73
CA VAL A 498 15.71 -6.40 10.19
C VAL A 498 16.69 -7.52 10.52
N PRO A 499 17.65 -7.33 11.45
CA PRO A 499 18.63 -8.34 11.77
C PRO A 499 18.03 -9.44 12.65
N ALA A 500 18.62 -10.64 12.60
CA ALA A 500 18.20 -11.77 13.44
C ALA A 500 18.89 -11.79 14.79
N VAL A 501 18.20 -12.36 15.78
CA VAL A 501 18.79 -12.75 17.07
C VAL A 501 18.32 -14.18 17.38
N ASP A 502 19.20 -15.16 17.14
CA ASP A 502 18.93 -16.59 17.34
C ASP A 502 20.10 -17.27 18.08
N PRO A 503 19.91 -17.88 19.26
CA PRO A 503 18.65 -17.95 20.02
C PRO A 503 18.16 -16.56 20.48
N PRO A 504 16.85 -16.40 20.76
CA PRO A 504 16.30 -15.13 21.20
C PRO A 504 16.92 -14.71 22.55
N ASP A 505 17.47 -13.51 22.60
CA ASP A 505 18.07 -12.89 23.79
C ASP A 505 17.53 -11.46 23.94
N PHE A 506 16.95 -11.14 25.11
CA PHE A 506 16.42 -9.81 25.42
C PHE A 506 17.26 -9.07 26.47
N SER A 507 18.57 -9.25 26.45
CA SER A 507 19.53 -8.49 27.24
C SER A 507 19.66 -7.04 26.78
N ASP A 508 20.22 -6.19 27.62
CA ASP A 508 20.46 -4.77 27.31
C ASP A 508 21.71 -4.54 26.43
N ARG A 509 22.13 -5.56 25.66
CA ARG A 509 23.23 -5.40 24.70
C ARG A 509 22.79 -4.43 23.61
N PRO A 510 23.62 -3.45 23.19
CA PRO A 510 23.25 -2.49 22.16
C PRO A 510 22.70 -3.15 20.88
N THR A 511 23.37 -4.19 20.38
CA THR A 511 22.93 -4.90 19.17
C THR A 511 21.59 -5.61 19.29
N VAL A 512 21.17 -6.00 20.51
CA VAL A 512 19.84 -6.56 20.77
C VAL A 512 18.80 -5.45 20.83
N ILE A 513 19.10 -4.36 21.56
CA ILE A 513 18.23 -3.19 21.64
C ILE A 513 17.99 -2.61 20.24
N ASP A 514 19.03 -2.54 19.42
CA ASP A 514 18.97 -2.10 18.03
C ASP A 514 18.02 -2.99 17.22
N ALA A 515 18.16 -4.31 17.29
CA ALA A 515 17.26 -5.25 16.61
C ALA A 515 15.79 -5.13 17.09
N LEU A 516 15.57 -4.93 18.40
CA LEU A 516 14.24 -4.72 18.97
C LEU A 516 13.61 -3.43 18.48
N ASN A 517 14.37 -2.33 18.50
CA ASN A 517 13.92 -1.02 18.05
C ASN A 517 13.67 -0.99 16.54
N ASP A 518 14.51 -1.69 15.78
CA ASP A 518 14.42 -1.70 14.33
C ASP A 518 13.12 -2.37 13.85
N LEU A 519 12.80 -3.57 14.34
CA LEU A 519 11.49 -4.15 14.06
C LEU A 519 10.36 -3.33 14.72
N GLY A 520 10.59 -2.83 15.94
CA GLY A 520 9.61 -2.09 16.73
C GLY A 520 9.10 -0.82 16.05
N CYS A 521 9.96 -0.01 15.44
CA CYS A 521 9.52 1.24 14.78
C CYS A 521 8.71 1.04 13.50
N ARG A 522 8.52 -0.20 13.05
CA ARG A 522 7.60 -0.56 11.95
C ARG A 522 6.19 -0.87 12.44
N PHE A 523 5.98 -0.92 13.76
CA PHE A 523 4.66 -0.97 14.38
C PHE A 523 4.14 0.44 14.59
N LEU A 524 3.25 0.87 13.69
CA LEU A 524 2.78 2.26 13.62
C LEU A 524 1.34 2.38 14.13
N ASP A 525 1.01 3.52 14.75
CA ASP A 525 -0.30 3.76 15.38
C ASP A 525 -1.43 4.14 14.41
N GLY A 526 -1.13 4.27 13.12
CA GLY A 526 -2.07 4.74 12.09
C GLY A 526 -1.82 6.21 11.70
N ALA A 527 -1.28 7.01 12.61
CA ALA A 527 -0.76 8.36 12.32
C ALA A 527 0.75 8.34 11.99
N GLY A 528 1.27 7.16 11.63
CA GLY A 528 2.68 6.98 11.25
C GLY A 528 3.68 6.99 12.42
N GLN A 529 3.24 7.04 13.68
CA GLN A 529 4.14 7.06 14.84
C GLN A 529 4.44 5.65 15.35
N PRO A 530 5.67 5.35 15.82
CA PRO A 530 6.06 4.04 16.33
C PRO A 530 5.46 3.78 17.73
N ARG A 531 4.16 3.49 17.74
CA ARG A 531 3.34 3.32 18.93
C ARG A 531 2.28 2.23 18.73
N GLY A 532 1.85 1.66 19.85
CA GLY A 532 0.67 0.80 19.91
C GLY A 532 -0.64 1.61 19.82
N ARG A 533 -1.70 0.90 19.46
CA ARG A 533 -3.03 1.40 19.13
C ARG A 533 -4.04 1.10 20.22
N GLY A 534 -4.92 2.06 20.47
CA GLY A 534 -6.14 1.85 21.24
C GLY A 534 -7.19 1.10 20.44
N ARG A 535 -8.32 0.77 21.07
CA ARG A 535 -9.41 0.03 20.42
C ARG A 535 -9.99 0.75 19.19
N ASN A 536 -10.03 2.07 19.24
CA ASN A 536 -10.58 2.89 18.15
C ASN A 536 -9.68 2.93 16.90
N ASP A 537 -8.40 2.55 17.05
CA ASP A 537 -7.40 2.60 15.98
C ASP A 537 -6.94 1.18 15.58
N ALA A 538 -7.67 0.15 16.03
CA ALA A 538 -7.31 -1.25 15.82
C ALA A 538 -7.09 -1.60 14.34
N CYS A 539 -6.26 -2.60 14.08
CA CYS A 539 -5.85 -3.06 12.76
C CYS A 539 -6.29 -4.51 12.47
N ILE A 540 -7.36 -5.00 13.10
CA ILE A 540 -8.00 -6.25 12.71
C ILE A 540 -9.39 -5.93 12.20
N LEU A 541 -9.62 -6.21 10.92
CA LEU A 541 -10.94 -6.11 10.32
C LEU A 541 -11.82 -7.25 10.83
N LYS A 542 -12.96 -6.89 11.40
CA LYS A 542 -13.99 -7.83 11.87
C LYS A 542 -15.04 -8.09 10.78
N PRO A 543 -15.78 -9.20 10.87
CA PRO A 543 -16.81 -9.54 9.86
C PRO A 543 -17.95 -8.53 9.72
N ASP A 544 -18.16 -7.67 10.71
CA ASP A 544 -19.11 -6.56 10.68
C ASP A 544 -18.59 -5.32 9.92
N GLY A 545 -17.35 -5.40 9.39
CA GLY A 545 -16.68 -4.30 8.71
C GLY A 545 -16.00 -3.31 9.65
N GLY A 546 -16.15 -3.48 10.96
CA GLY A 546 -15.50 -2.67 11.97
C GLY A 546 -14.06 -3.12 12.25
N PHE A 547 -13.32 -2.26 12.95
CA PHE A 547 -12.00 -2.58 13.47
C PHE A 547 -12.08 -2.80 14.96
N ASP A 548 -11.47 -3.89 15.44
CA ASP A 548 -11.44 -4.16 16.87
C ASP A 548 -10.28 -5.11 17.21
N PHE A 549 -9.95 -5.21 18.49
CA PHE A 549 -8.97 -6.19 18.97
C PHE A 549 -9.45 -7.62 18.73
N ALA A 550 -8.52 -8.55 18.46
CA ALA A 550 -8.73 -9.99 18.46
C ALA A 550 -9.32 -10.46 19.79
N ARG A 551 -8.87 -9.86 20.89
CA ARG A 551 -9.31 -10.19 22.24
C ARG A 551 -9.98 -9.01 22.93
N SER A 552 -11.14 -9.28 23.53
CA SER A 552 -11.90 -8.28 24.26
C SER A 552 -11.20 -7.81 25.54
N ASN A 553 -10.33 -8.62 26.13
CA ASN A 553 -9.61 -8.29 27.36
C ASN A 553 -8.25 -7.60 27.14
N SER A 554 -7.91 -7.29 25.90
CA SER A 554 -6.70 -6.53 25.56
C SER A 554 -6.93 -5.04 25.72
N THR A 555 -5.89 -4.33 26.12
CA THR A 555 -5.90 -2.87 26.34
C THR A 555 -5.10 -2.12 25.28
N ILE A 556 -4.22 -2.82 24.56
CA ILE A 556 -3.40 -2.25 23.48
C ILE A 556 -3.20 -3.29 22.38
N GLN A 557 -3.09 -2.81 21.14
CA GLN A 557 -2.75 -3.63 19.96
C GLN A 557 -1.58 -2.99 19.21
N PHE A 558 -0.63 -3.79 18.76
CA PHE A 558 0.49 -3.36 17.94
C PHE A 558 0.35 -3.96 16.54
N CYS A 559 0.52 -3.12 15.53
CA CYS A 559 0.27 -3.45 14.13
C CYS A 559 1.49 -3.10 13.28
N GLY A 560 2.23 -4.10 12.82
CA GLY A 560 3.44 -3.91 12.00
C GLY A 560 3.25 -4.50 10.60
N PHE A 561 3.22 -3.65 9.58
CA PHE A 561 3.09 -4.10 8.20
C PHE A 561 4.42 -4.62 7.66
N ILE A 562 4.38 -5.80 7.05
CA ILE A 562 5.54 -6.44 6.41
C ILE A 562 5.50 -6.13 4.92
N ASP A 563 6.41 -5.25 4.51
CA ASP A 563 6.61 -4.84 3.12
C ASP A 563 7.70 -5.68 2.43
N VAL A 564 8.11 -5.26 1.23
CA VAL A 564 9.17 -5.93 0.48
C VAL A 564 10.56 -5.76 1.10
N ALA A 565 10.80 -4.66 1.82
CA ALA A 565 12.10 -4.39 2.44
C ALA A 565 12.31 -5.21 3.71
N THR A 566 11.24 -5.61 4.38
CA THR A 566 11.24 -6.50 5.55
C THR A 566 10.63 -7.87 5.27
N ARG A 567 10.67 -8.28 3.99
CA ARG A 567 10.11 -9.56 3.55
C ARG A 567 10.70 -10.72 4.34
N PHE A 568 9.83 -11.62 4.80
CA PHE A 568 10.22 -12.89 5.39
C PHE A 568 10.91 -13.78 4.34
N PRO A 569 12.08 -14.37 4.64
CA PRO A 569 12.70 -15.34 3.75
C PRO A 569 11.87 -16.63 3.67
N ASP A 570 12.07 -17.39 2.59
CA ASP A 570 11.47 -18.72 2.43
C ASP A 570 11.84 -19.64 3.60
N GLY A 571 10.91 -20.52 3.97
CA GLY A 571 10.99 -21.41 5.13
C GLY A 571 10.38 -20.80 6.39
N GLU A 572 10.82 -21.26 7.55
CA GLU A 572 10.28 -20.81 8.84
C GLU A 572 11.08 -19.64 9.41
N VAL A 573 10.36 -18.68 9.97
CA VAL A 573 10.90 -17.64 10.85
C VAL A 573 10.10 -17.68 12.15
N ARG A 574 10.80 -17.84 13.27
CA ARG A 574 10.22 -17.74 14.60
C ARG A 574 10.31 -16.30 15.06
N LEU A 575 9.18 -15.76 15.54
CA LEU A 575 9.12 -14.52 16.27
C LEU A 575 9.01 -14.84 17.75
N THR A 576 9.79 -14.15 18.57
CA THR A 576 9.70 -14.21 20.04
C THR A 576 9.35 -12.82 20.54
N ILE A 577 8.25 -12.73 21.28
CA ILE A 577 7.59 -11.47 21.64
C ILE A 577 7.47 -11.39 23.15
N ARG A 578 7.80 -10.24 23.74
CA ARG A 578 7.37 -9.88 25.09
C ARG A 578 7.00 -8.40 25.16
N LEU A 579 6.33 -8.03 26.23
CA LEU A 579 5.84 -6.66 26.46
C LEU A 579 6.43 -6.09 27.74
N ARG A 580 6.61 -4.77 27.76
CA ARG A 580 7.02 -3.98 28.91
C ARG A 580 5.87 -3.08 29.37
N ASP A 581 5.68 -2.91 30.66
CA ASP A 581 4.70 -1.94 31.20
C ASP A 581 5.28 -0.52 31.28
N GLU A 582 4.42 0.45 31.62
CA GLU A 582 4.81 1.85 31.78
C GLU A 582 5.86 2.11 32.89
N ARG A 583 6.05 1.17 33.83
CA ARG A 583 7.11 1.23 34.86
C ARG A 583 8.39 0.54 34.44
N GLY A 584 8.35 -0.13 33.30
CA GLY A 584 9.49 -0.80 32.72
C GLY A 584 9.60 -2.28 33.06
N GLU A 585 8.63 -2.88 33.75
CA GLU A 585 8.61 -4.30 34.08
C GLU A 585 8.24 -5.14 32.86
N VAL A 586 8.91 -6.27 32.67
CA VAL A 586 8.72 -7.14 31.51
C VAL A 586 7.80 -8.32 31.81
N GLY A 587 6.96 -8.63 30.82
CA GLY A 587 6.10 -9.80 30.79
C GLY A 587 6.78 -11.08 30.32
N PRO A 588 6.10 -12.23 30.46
CA PRO A 588 6.57 -13.48 29.87
C PRO A 588 6.62 -13.39 28.34
N ALA A 589 7.63 -14.04 27.74
CA ALA A 589 7.76 -14.13 26.30
C ALA A 589 6.84 -15.22 25.72
N VAL A 590 6.34 -14.98 24.51
CA VAL A 590 5.56 -15.92 23.70
C VAL A 590 6.18 -16.01 22.31
N SER A 591 5.85 -17.04 21.55
CA SER A 591 6.33 -17.19 20.18
C SER A 591 5.21 -17.39 19.18
N MET A 592 5.49 -17.07 17.93
CA MET A 592 4.78 -17.60 16.75
C MET A 592 5.78 -17.97 15.66
N ILE A 593 5.36 -18.79 14.70
CA ILE A 593 6.13 -19.12 13.51
C ILE A 593 5.37 -18.62 12.28
N VAL A 594 6.06 -17.92 11.39
CA VAL A 594 5.57 -17.64 10.04
C VAL A 594 6.37 -18.52 9.08
N ARG A 595 5.67 -19.36 8.32
CA ARG A 595 6.26 -20.25 7.31
C ARG A 595 5.94 -19.73 5.91
N ILE A 596 6.98 -19.38 5.17
CA ILE A 596 6.89 -18.94 3.77
C ILE A 596 7.21 -20.11 2.85
N GLY A 597 6.27 -20.46 1.98
CA GLY A 597 6.45 -21.53 1.01
C GLY A 597 5.14 -21.94 0.36
N PRO A 598 5.20 -22.73 -0.73
CA PRO A 598 4.04 -23.25 -1.44
C PRO A 598 3.14 -24.13 -0.57
#